data_AF-A0A379M334-F1
#
_entry.id   AF-A0A379M334-F1
#
_cell.length_a   1.000
_cell.length_b   1.000
_cell.length_c   1.000
_cell.angle_alpha   90.00
_cell.angle_beta   90.00
_cell.angle_gamma   90.00
#
_symmetry.space_group_name_H-M   'P 1'
#
loop_
_entity.id
_entity.type
_entity.pdbx_description
1 polymer ?
#
loop_
_entity_poly.entity_id
_entity_poly.type
_entity_poly.pdbx_seq_one_letter_code
_entity_poly.pdbx_strand_id
1 'polypeptide(L)'
;MDIGIISRTYDGRVALRFQRSFPYTPEKVWSVLTDPQHLRAWFPADVEFELTPGAALEFRSTQEQTRRFGLPEGHTTTGSVLTVRTGRILEYLWDADVLHWEITPDGSGGCWLTLTHTTDDEEDALAHGAGWHAGFEVVEAQLAGRPVDWSIWDRAAELSSHYRGDSD
;
A
#
# COMPACT_ATOMS: atom_id res chain seq x y z
N MET A 1 0.58 -8.61 16.75
CA MET A 1 0.05 -7.84 15.63
C MET A 1 1.24 -7.40 14.79
N ASP A 2 1.24 -7.65 13.48
CA ASP A 2 2.37 -7.30 12.62
C ASP A 2 2.19 -5.85 12.15
N ILE A 3 2.76 -4.90 12.91
CA ILE A 3 2.63 -3.45 12.67
C ILE A 3 3.69 -2.91 11.71
N GLY A 4 4.34 -3.79 10.93
CA GLY A 4 5.46 -3.40 10.08
C GLY A 4 6.71 -3.03 10.88
N ILE A 5 7.79 -2.74 10.15
CA ILE A 5 9.09 -2.38 10.69
C ILE A 5 9.47 -1.02 10.13
N ILE A 6 9.80 -0.08 11.00
CA ILE A 6 10.38 1.21 10.62
C ILE A 6 11.90 1.10 10.65
N SER A 7 12.53 1.64 9.62
CA SER A 7 13.98 1.74 9.51
C SER A 7 14.38 3.06 8.85
N ARG A 8 15.62 3.48 9.05
CA ARG A 8 16.19 4.63 8.32
C ARG A 8 16.98 4.14 7.12
N THR A 9 16.73 4.78 5.99
CA THR A 9 17.50 4.61 4.76
C THR A 9 18.85 5.31 4.86
N TYR A 10 19.79 4.96 3.98
CA TYR A 10 21.14 5.53 3.99
C TYR A 10 21.16 7.04 3.68
N ASP A 11 20.21 7.51 2.88
CA ASP A 11 19.99 8.92 2.51
C ASP A 11 19.19 9.70 3.57
N GLY A 12 18.84 9.07 4.69
CA GLY A 12 18.23 9.74 5.85
C GLY A 12 16.69 9.76 5.85
N ARG A 13 16.04 9.21 4.83
CA ARG A 13 14.59 9.01 4.76
C ARG A 13 14.13 7.85 5.65
N VAL A 14 12.83 7.77 5.92
CA VAL A 14 12.22 6.72 6.73
C VAL A 14 11.59 5.67 5.83
N ALA A 15 11.82 4.39 6.11
CA ALA A 15 11.24 3.27 5.38
C ALA A 15 10.37 2.42 6.32
N LEU A 16 9.07 2.40 6.04
CA LEU A 16 8.09 1.49 6.64
C LEU A 16 7.97 0.23 5.81
N ARG A 17 8.21 -0.93 6.42
CA ARG A 17 8.19 -2.22 5.73
C ARG A 17 7.16 -3.18 6.31
N PHE A 18 6.29 -3.73 5.47
CA PHE A 18 5.40 -4.84 5.80
C PHE A 18 5.78 -6.10 5.03
N GLN A 19 5.58 -7.26 5.66
CA GLN A 19 5.66 -8.55 5.00
C GLN A 19 4.43 -9.38 5.31
N ARG A 20 3.81 -9.96 4.30
CA ARG A 20 2.65 -10.84 4.44
C ARG A 20 2.85 -12.11 3.63
N SER A 21 2.51 -13.26 4.20
CA SER A 21 2.43 -14.51 3.45
C SER A 21 1.03 -14.69 2.91
N PHE A 22 0.93 -15.14 1.66
CA PHE A 22 -0.33 -15.45 1.01
C PHE A 22 -0.27 -16.87 0.43
N PRO A 23 -1.27 -17.74 0.71
CA PRO A 23 -1.36 -19.08 0.13
C PRO A 23 -1.91 -19.04 -1.31
N TYR A 24 -1.46 -18.05 -2.08
CA TYR A 24 -1.90 -17.79 -3.45
C TYR A 24 -0.69 -17.56 -4.35
N THR A 25 -0.84 -17.88 -5.63
CA THR A 25 0.25 -17.71 -6.59
C THR A 25 0.65 -16.24 -6.72
N PRO A 26 1.92 -15.95 -6.99
CA PRO A 26 2.39 -14.58 -7.22
C PRO A 26 1.56 -13.81 -8.24
N GLU A 27 1.08 -14.49 -9.28
CA GLU A 27 0.30 -13.90 -10.36
C GLU A 27 -1.08 -13.44 -9.87
N LYS A 28 -1.70 -14.17 -8.95
CA LYS A 28 -2.98 -13.80 -8.34
C LYS A 28 -2.81 -12.61 -7.38
N VAL A 29 -1.72 -12.59 -6.60
CA VAL A 29 -1.43 -11.44 -5.74
C VAL A 29 -1.12 -10.20 -6.58
N TRP A 30 -0.34 -10.37 -7.66
CA TRP A 30 -0.02 -9.30 -8.60
C TRP A 30 -1.26 -8.65 -9.22
N SER A 31 -2.28 -9.43 -9.58
CA SER A 31 -3.52 -8.87 -10.15
C SER A 31 -4.26 -7.97 -9.15
N VAL A 32 -4.22 -8.29 -7.86
CA VAL A 32 -4.84 -7.45 -6.81
C VAL A 32 -4.08 -6.14 -6.60
N LEU A 33 -2.76 -6.14 -6.86
CA LEU A 33 -1.90 -4.97 -6.75
C LEU A 33 -1.90 -4.05 -7.98
N THR A 34 -2.35 -4.53 -9.14
CA THR A 34 -2.18 -3.80 -10.40
C THR A 34 -3.48 -3.56 -11.15
N ASP A 35 -4.53 -4.36 -10.92
CA ASP A 35 -5.83 -4.15 -11.53
C ASP A 35 -6.57 -2.99 -10.85
N PRO A 36 -6.99 -1.94 -11.59
CA PRO A 36 -7.73 -0.81 -11.03
C PRO A 36 -9.01 -1.22 -10.29
N GLN A 37 -9.68 -2.30 -10.70
CA GLN A 37 -10.90 -2.77 -10.03
C GLN A 37 -10.60 -3.30 -8.62
N HIS A 38 -9.48 -4.00 -8.45
CA HIS A 38 -9.05 -4.51 -7.15
C HIS A 38 -8.50 -3.39 -6.27
N LEU A 39 -7.65 -2.52 -6.84
CA LEU A 39 -7.02 -1.40 -6.15
C LEU A 39 -8.02 -0.46 -5.49
N ARG A 40 -9.11 -0.13 -6.18
CA ARG A 40 -10.18 0.75 -5.66
C ARG A 40 -10.77 0.30 -4.32
N ALA A 41 -10.68 -0.98 -3.98
CA ALA A 41 -11.25 -1.48 -2.73
C ALA A 41 -10.32 -1.30 -1.52
N TRP A 42 -9.00 -1.12 -1.73
CA TRP A 42 -8.03 -1.16 -0.64
C TRP A 42 -6.94 -0.08 -0.70
N PHE A 43 -6.61 0.42 -1.88
CA PHE A 43 -5.57 1.43 -2.07
C PHE A 43 -6.10 2.82 -1.66
N PRO A 44 -5.30 3.67 -1.00
CA PRO A 44 -5.79 4.94 -0.46
C PRO A 44 -6.07 6.03 -1.52
N ALA A 45 -5.95 5.72 -2.81
CA ALA A 45 -6.26 6.61 -3.93
C ALA A 45 -6.83 5.83 -5.13
N ASP A 46 -7.51 6.54 -6.02
CA ASP A 46 -7.87 6.03 -7.35
C ASP A 46 -6.69 6.21 -8.29
N VAL A 47 -6.10 5.09 -8.74
CA VAL A 47 -4.97 5.06 -9.66
C VAL A 47 -5.15 3.96 -10.72
N GLU A 48 -4.67 4.23 -11.93
CA GLU A 48 -4.53 3.25 -12.99
C GLU A 48 -3.04 3.14 -13.37
N PHE A 49 -2.48 1.93 -13.26
CA PHE A 49 -1.07 1.72 -13.52
C PHE A 49 -0.82 1.37 -14.99
N GLU A 50 -0.16 2.26 -15.72
CA GLU A 50 0.55 1.87 -16.93
C GLU A 50 1.89 1.22 -16.51
N LEU A 51 1.97 -0.11 -16.60
CA LEU A 51 3.10 -0.92 -16.10
C LEU A 51 4.37 -0.81 -16.98
N THR A 52 4.73 0.40 -17.36
CA THR A 52 5.91 0.75 -18.15
C THR A 52 6.82 1.66 -17.32
N PRO A 53 8.10 1.31 -17.09
CA PRO A 53 9.04 2.21 -16.44
C PRO A 53 9.09 3.59 -17.12
N GLY A 54 8.97 4.64 -16.31
CA GLY A 54 8.89 6.04 -16.75
C GLY A 54 7.48 6.53 -17.08
N ALA A 55 6.45 5.68 -17.05
CA ALA A 55 5.06 6.12 -17.24
C ALA A 55 4.63 7.02 -16.08
N ALA A 56 3.93 8.10 -16.42
CA ALA A 56 3.34 9.01 -15.43
C ALA A 56 2.13 8.37 -14.75
N LEU A 57 1.98 8.64 -13.46
CA LEU A 57 0.86 8.18 -12.64
C LEU A 57 0.12 9.39 -12.06
N GLU A 58 -1.20 9.29 -12.03
CA GLU A 58 -2.09 10.24 -11.35
C GLU A 58 -2.83 9.49 -10.24
N PHE A 59 -2.69 9.97 -9.00
CA PHE A 59 -3.34 9.44 -7.82
C PHE A 59 -4.44 10.40 -7.41
N ARG A 60 -5.69 10.05 -7.72
CA ARG A 60 -6.84 10.88 -7.37
C ARG A 60 -7.32 10.53 -5.96
N SER A 61 -7.49 11.54 -5.12
CA SER A 61 -8.05 11.34 -3.78
C SER A 61 -9.48 10.81 -3.84
N THR A 62 -9.75 9.81 -3.01
CA THR A 62 -11.11 9.26 -2.88
C THR A 62 -12.03 10.27 -2.16
N GLN A 63 -13.35 10.12 -2.30
CA GLN A 63 -14.32 10.96 -1.56
C GLN A 63 -14.11 10.87 -0.04
N GLU A 64 -13.80 9.68 0.47
CA GLU A 64 -13.55 9.45 1.88
C GLU A 64 -12.24 10.11 2.36
N GLN A 65 -11.18 10.07 1.57
CA GLN A 65 -9.93 10.79 1.86
C GLN A 65 -10.16 12.31 1.85
N THR A 66 -10.89 12.80 0.85
CA THR A 66 -11.27 14.22 0.72
C THR A 66 -12.02 14.70 1.96
N ARG A 67 -13.00 13.92 2.42
CA ARG A 67 -13.80 14.20 3.62
C ARG A 67 -12.98 14.16 4.90
N ARG A 68 -12.14 13.13 5.10
CA ARG A 68 -11.39 12.93 6.35
C ARG A 68 -10.26 13.93 6.53
N PHE A 69 -9.57 14.29 5.45
CA PHE A 69 -8.40 15.17 5.50
C PHE A 69 -8.69 16.61 5.01
N GLY A 70 -9.94 16.91 4.65
CA GLY A 70 -10.33 18.25 4.20
C GLY A 70 -9.66 18.67 2.89
N LEU A 71 -9.39 17.71 2.00
CA LEU A 71 -8.75 17.99 0.71
C LEU A 71 -9.75 18.68 -0.24
N PRO A 72 -9.27 19.46 -1.22
CA PRO A 72 -10.12 19.96 -2.29
C PRO A 72 -10.77 18.84 -3.10
N GLU A 73 -11.98 19.07 -3.60
CA GLU A 73 -12.63 18.13 -4.53
C GLU A 73 -11.75 17.93 -5.78
N GLY A 74 -11.52 16.67 -6.14
CA GLY A 74 -10.65 16.31 -7.26
C GLY A 74 -9.15 16.50 -6.99
N HIS A 75 -8.74 16.65 -5.73
CA HIS A 75 -7.32 16.66 -5.37
C HIS A 75 -6.61 15.44 -5.99
N THR A 76 -5.50 15.71 -6.67
CA THR A 76 -4.72 14.71 -7.39
C THR A 76 -3.25 14.95 -7.10
N THR A 77 -2.55 13.87 -6.83
CA THR A 77 -1.10 13.82 -6.65
C THR A 77 -0.49 13.05 -7.80
N THR A 78 0.81 13.24 -8.03
CA THR A 78 1.46 12.72 -9.24
C THR A 78 2.61 11.81 -8.91
N GLY A 79 2.97 10.95 -9.83
CA GLY A 79 4.12 10.08 -9.68
C GLY A 79 4.56 9.48 -11.00
N SER A 80 5.44 8.50 -10.91
CA SER A 80 5.90 7.77 -12.08
C SER A 80 6.33 6.37 -11.71
N VAL A 81 6.13 5.43 -12.61
CA VAL A 81 6.65 4.07 -12.47
C VAL A 81 8.17 4.08 -12.57
N LEU A 82 8.85 3.50 -11.58
CA LEU A 82 10.31 3.39 -11.53
C LEU A 82 10.77 2.04 -12.06
N THR A 83 10.21 0.96 -11.53
CA THR A 83 10.61 -0.42 -11.85
C THR A 83 9.39 -1.31 -11.99
N VAL A 84 9.38 -2.14 -13.04
CA VAL A 84 8.39 -3.22 -13.21
C VAL A 84 9.10 -4.52 -13.56
N ARG A 85 8.77 -5.57 -12.81
CA ARG A 85 8.98 -6.97 -13.15
C ARG A 85 7.67 -7.68 -12.90
N THR A 86 6.90 -7.94 -13.96
CA THR A 86 5.56 -8.50 -13.87
C THR A 86 5.51 -9.73 -12.96
N GLY A 87 4.59 -9.73 -12.00
CA GLY A 87 4.42 -10.80 -11.02
C GLY A 87 5.48 -10.85 -9.91
N ARG A 88 6.39 -9.86 -9.83
CA ARG A 88 7.54 -9.87 -8.90
C ARG A 88 7.84 -8.53 -8.28
N ILE A 89 7.99 -7.45 -9.05
CA ILE A 89 8.39 -6.13 -8.54
C ILE A 89 7.54 -5.03 -9.19
N LEU A 90 6.95 -4.17 -8.38
CA LEU A 90 6.36 -2.90 -8.80
C LEU A 90 6.90 -1.79 -7.90
N GLU A 91 7.56 -0.82 -8.49
CA GLU A 91 8.10 0.33 -7.78
C GLU A 91 7.68 1.62 -8.48
N TYR A 92 7.21 2.59 -7.71
CA TYR A 92 6.76 3.87 -8.24
C TYR A 92 6.94 5.01 -7.23
N LEU A 93 7.02 6.22 -7.76
CA LEU A 93 6.88 7.44 -6.99
C LEU A 93 5.41 7.76 -6.76
N TRP A 94 5.12 8.28 -5.58
CA TRP A 94 3.88 8.96 -5.24
C TRP A 94 4.25 10.27 -4.52
N ASP A 95 4.13 11.39 -5.22
CA ASP A 95 4.75 12.66 -4.86
C ASP A 95 6.26 12.49 -4.57
N ALA A 96 6.68 12.71 -3.33
CA ALA A 96 8.06 12.50 -2.89
C ALA A 96 8.33 11.07 -2.42
N ASP A 97 7.28 10.29 -2.13
CA ASP A 97 7.39 8.97 -1.53
C ASP A 97 7.69 7.90 -2.56
N VAL A 98 8.39 6.85 -2.14
CA VAL A 98 8.68 5.67 -2.96
C VAL A 98 7.93 4.48 -2.39
N LEU A 99 7.12 3.85 -3.22
CA LEU A 99 6.46 2.59 -2.88
C LEU A 99 7.15 1.48 -3.66
N HIS A 100 7.70 0.51 -2.94
CA HIS A 100 8.35 -0.67 -3.49
C HIS A 100 7.60 -1.94 -3.06
N TRP A 101 6.98 -2.60 -4.02
CA TRP A 101 6.28 -3.87 -3.84
C TRP A 101 7.12 -5.02 -4.40
N GLU A 102 7.33 -6.05 -3.58
CA GLU A 102 8.02 -7.27 -3.99
C GLU A 102 7.15 -8.51 -3.69
N ILE A 103 7.03 -9.40 -4.68
CA ILE A 103 6.37 -10.70 -4.56
C ILE A 103 7.39 -11.80 -4.79
N THR A 104 7.65 -12.60 -3.76
CA THR A 104 8.60 -13.72 -3.80
C THR A 104 7.87 -15.04 -3.59
N PRO A 105 7.94 -16.01 -4.52
CA PRO A 105 7.37 -17.34 -4.32
C PRO A 105 7.95 -18.02 -3.07
N ASP A 106 7.11 -18.69 -2.29
CA ASP A 106 7.55 -19.37 -1.05
C ASP A 106 7.95 -20.85 -1.25
N GLY A 107 7.81 -21.36 -2.49
CA GLY A 107 8.12 -22.74 -2.85
C GLY A 107 7.00 -23.76 -2.54
N SER A 108 5.94 -23.36 -1.84
CA SER A 108 4.76 -24.20 -1.52
C SER A 108 3.58 -24.01 -2.49
N GLY A 109 3.70 -23.07 -3.42
CA GLY A 109 2.61 -22.60 -4.29
C GLY A 109 2.00 -21.26 -3.81
N GLY A 110 2.44 -20.76 -2.65
CA GLY A 110 2.15 -19.42 -2.15
C GLY A 110 3.26 -18.41 -2.45
N CYS A 111 3.16 -17.24 -1.84
CA CYS A 111 4.16 -16.19 -1.95
C CYS A 111 4.23 -15.28 -0.71
N TRP A 112 5.33 -14.57 -0.60
CA TRP A 112 5.52 -13.45 0.30
C TRP A 112 5.32 -12.15 -0.47
N LEU A 113 4.44 -11.28 0.04
CA LEU A 113 4.30 -9.90 -0.39
C LEU A 113 5.04 -9.00 0.59
N THR A 114 5.96 -8.19 0.08
CA THR A 114 6.65 -7.14 0.82
C THR A 114 6.23 -5.78 0.27
N LEU A 115 5.85 -4.87 1.16
CA LEU A 115 5.74 -3.44 0.87
C LEU A 115 6.86 -2.73 1.62
N THR A 116 7.61 -1.88 0.93
CA THR A 116 8.44 -0.85 1.54
C THR A 116 7.92 0.52 1.08
N HIS A 117 7.44 1.33 2.02
CA HIS A 117 7.04 2.70 1.79
C HIS A 117 8.10 3.64 2.38
N THR A 118 8.78 4.39 1.52
CA THR A 118 9.82 5.34 1.91
C THR A 118 9.30 6.76 1.86
N THR A 119 9.32 7.43 3.01
CA THR A 119 8.81 8.79 3.26
C THR A 119 9.89 9.65 3.92
N ASP A 120 9.68 10.96 4.00
CA ASP A 120 10.66 11.86 4.63
C ASP A 120 10.53 11.91 6.16
N ASP A 121 9.33 11.69 6.70
CA ASP A 121 9.03 11.78 8.13
C ASP A 121 8.58 10.43 8.73
N GLU A 122 8.93 10.20 10.00
CA GLU A 122 8.60 9.00 10.77
C GLU A 122 7.14 8.99 11.24
N GLU A 123 6.58 10.15 11.57
CA GLU A 123 5.18 10.32 11.93
C GLU A 123 4.27 9.98 10.73
N ASP A 124 4.67 10.42 9.53
CA ASP A 124 4.00 10.05 8.28
C ASP A 124 4.08 8.54 8.04
N ALA A 125 5.26 7.93 8.22
CA ALA A 125 5.43 6.49 8.10
C ALA A 125 4.49 5.71 9.05
N LEU A 126 4.36 6.13 10.30
CA LEU A 126 3.44 5.52 11.27
C LEU A 126 1.97 5.72 10.88
N ALA A 127 1.59 6.92 10.44
CA ALA A 127 0.24 7.22 9.97
C ALA A 127 -0.15 6.34 8.76
N HIS A 128 0.78 6.15 7.83
CA HIS A 128 0.60 5.26 6.69
C HIS A 128 0.46 3.79 7.10
N GLY A 129 1.14 3.35 8.16
CA GLY A 129 1.15 1.96 8.60
C GLY A 129 -0.23 1.39 8.92
N ALA A 130 -1.08 2.16 9.60
CA ALA A 130 -2.44 1.74 9.89
C ALA A 130 -3.29 1.59 8.60
N GLY A 131 -3.11 2.50 7.64
CA GLY A 131 -3.77 2.45 6.33
C GLY A 131 -3.35 1.23 5.52
N TRP A 132 -2.04 0.97 5.43
CA TRP A 132 -1.52 -0.21 4.73
C TRP A 132 -1.98 -1.52 5.37
N HIS A 133 -2.00 -1.58 6.70
CA HIS A 133 -2.48 -2.75 7.42
C HIS A 133 -3.95 -3.04 7.10
N ALA A 134 -4.83 -2.03 7.19
CA ALA A 134 -6.22 -2.20 6.80
C ALA A 134 -6.37 -2.61 5.32
N GLY A 135 -5.54 -2.04 4.44
CA GLY A 135 -5.46 -2.43 3.03
C GLY A 135 -5.09 -3.91 2.83
N PHE A 136 -4.11 -4.43 3.58
CA PHE A 136 -3.73 -5.84 3.53
C PHE A 136 -4.85 -6.78 3.99
N GLU A 137 -5.67 -6.39 4.97
CA GLU A 137 -6.86 -7.17 5.37
C GLU A 137 -7.88 -7.26 4.22
N VAL A 138 -8.06 -6.17 3.44
CA VAL A 138 -8.90 -6.19 2.22
C VAL A 138 -8.28 -7.05 1.11
N VAL A 139 -6.97 -6.94 0.88
CA VAL A 139 -6.24 -7.78 -0.09
C VAL A 139 -6.42 -9.27 0.24
N GLU A 140 -6.28 -9.65 1.52
CA GLU A 140 -6.53 -11.02 1.96
C GLU A 140 -7.97 -11.46 1.70
N ALA A 141 -8.95 -10.60 1.99
CA ALA A 141 -10.35 -10.88 1.72
C ALA A 141 -10.64 -11.07 0.22
N GLN A 142 -10.12 -10.19 -0.65
CA GLN A 142 -10.26 -10.31 -2.10
C GLN A 142 -9.65 -11.61 -2.63
N LEU A 143 -8.43 -11.94 -2.19
CA LEU A 143 -7.76 -13.18 -2.59
C LEU A 143 -8.54 -14.42 -2.14
N ALA A 144 -9.18 -14.36 -0.97
CA ALA A 144 -10.05 -15.42 -0.45
C ALA A 144 -11.47 -15.43 -1.04
N GLY A 145 -11.84 -14.46 -1.88
CA GLY A 145 -13.21 -14.30 -2.38
C GLY A 145 -14.23 -13.97 -1.29
N ARG A 146 -13.78 -13.36 -0.18
CA ARG A 146 -14.65 -12.92 0.92
C ARG A 146 -15.11 -11.49 0.66
N PRO A 147 -16.40 -11.16 0.89
CA PRO A 147 -16.86 -9.79 0.85
C PRO A 147 -16.21 -8.96 1.97
N VAL A 148 -15.96 -7.69 1.68
CA VAL A 148 -15.58 -6.68 2.67
C VAL A 148 -16.77 -5.76 2.83
N ASP A 149 -17.45 -5.87 3.97
CA ASP A 149 -18.64 -5.12 4.36
C ASP A 149 -18.35 -4.05 5.44
N TRP A 150 -17.06 -3.78 5.66
CA TRP A 150 -16.54 -2.83 6.62
C TRP A 150 -15.70 -1.74 5.94
N SER A 151 -15.58 -0.61 6.60
CA SER A 151 -14.85 0.56 6.12
C SER A 151 -13.36 0.42 6.39
N ILE A 152 -12.55 0.37 5.33
CA ILE A 152 -11.07 0.33 5.44
C ILE A 152 -10.52 1.49 6.27
N TRP A 153 -11.16 2.65 6.17
CA TRP A 153 -10.72 3.83 6.88
C TRP A 153 -11.06 3.82 8.36
N ASP A 154 -12.23 3.27 8.72
CA ASP A 154 -12.59 3.11 10.14
C ASP A 154 -11.68 2.04 10.76
N ARG A 155 -11.40 0.97 9.99
CA ARG A 155 -10.42 -0.05 10.37
C ARG A 155 -9.02 0.54 10.56
N ALA A 156 -8.56 1.40 9.65
CA ALA A 156 -7.29 2.11 9.80
C ALA A 156 -7.29 3.03 11.05
N ALA A 157 -8.41 3.69 11.35
CA ALA A 157 -8.52 4.53 12.55
C ALA A 157 -8.44 3.70 13.84
N GLU A 158 -9.10 2.55 13.92
CA GLU A 158 -8.96 1.60 15.03
C GLU A 158 -7.49 1.17 15.21
N LEU A 159 -6.87 0.77 14.10
CA LEU A 159 -5.48 0.31 14.08
C LEU A 159 -4.48 1.41 14.45
N SER A 160 -4.78 2.68 14.17
CA SER A 160 -3.85 3.82 14.37
C SER A 160 -3.34 3.94 15.82
N SER A 161 -4.16 3.53 16.79
CA SER A 161 -3.77 3.45 18.21
C SER A 161 -2.62 2.49 18.49
N HIS A 162 -2.41 1.49 17.64
CA HIS A 162 -1.31 0.53 17.76
C HIS A 162 -0.02 1.00 17.05
N TYR A 163 -0.11 2.04 16.20
CA TYR A 163 1.03 2.63 15.49
C TYR A 163 1.54 3.90 16.20
N ARG A 164 0.64 4.66 16.82
CA ARG A 164 1.01 5.72 17.76
C ARG A 164 1.43 5.02 19.04
N GLY A 165 2.72 4.73 19.18
CA GLY A 165 3.23 4.08 20.39
C GLY A 165 2.70 4.79 21.63
N ASP A 166 2.19 4.01 22.58
CA ASP A 166 2.22 4.43 23.98
C ASP A 166 3.65 4.88 24.26
N SER A 167 3.85 6.20 24.43
CA SER A 167 4.90 6.65 25.32
C SER A 167 4.41 6.29 26.71
N ASP A 168 5.10 5.34 27.35
CA ASP A 168 4.86 4.67 28.65
C ASP A 168 4.09 3.34 28.63
#